data_AF-A0AAJ1RN38-F1
#
_entry.id   AF-A0AAJ1RN38-F1
#
_cell.length_a   1.000
_cell.length_b   1.000
_cell.length_c   1.000
_cell.angle_alpha   90.00
_cell.angle_beta   90.00
_cell.angle_gamma   90.00
#
_symmetry.space_group_name_H-M   'P 1'
#
loop_
_entity.id
_entity.type
_entity.pdbx_description
1 polymer ?
#
loop_
_entity_poly.entity_id
_entity_poly.type
_entity_poly.pdbx_seq_one_letter_code
_entity_poly.pdbx_strand_id
1 'polypeptide(L)'
;MRLLCPKCDAEYEIPDDVIPAEGRDVKCSGCQETWFVPANTRPPERTTIDPKVSSILQQEVQREMEARKAEMRVTHETELEQAPAARRLDRPPPPATPPVEPRPQPTAAPTSKNLPPIDTVKISSLVSATDDAPALTKPVMPSKAPEEVAPLDSRQRGTVAAFLILAVLTAIYIFAPQITENFPSQTDRINAYVFWVDDMRQWLQHGLQAILDYRMSFSL
;
A
#
# COMPACT_ATOMS: atom_id res chain seq x y z
N MET A 1 32.44 -17.27 10.94
CA MET A 1 31.54 -16.23 10.38
C MET A 1 30.21 -16.10 11.13
N ARG A 2 29.54 -14.96 11.00
CA ARG A 2 28.18 -14.71 11.55
C ARG A 2 27.18 -14.61 10.41
N LEU A 3 26.04 -15.28 10.56
CA LEU A 3 24.93 -15.25 9.61
C LEU A 3 23.66 -14.72 10.26
N LEU A 4 22.90 -13.96 9.48
CA LEU A 4 21.59 -13.43 9.87
C LEU A 4 20.53 -14.04 8.96
N CYS A 5 19.46 -14.56 9.56
CA CYS A 5 18.34 -15.08 8.78
C CYS A 5 17.53 -13.91 8.18
N PRO A 6 17.30 -13.88 6.86
CA PRO A 6 16.60 -12.76 6.20
C PRO A 6 15.11 -12.65 6.57
N LYS A 7 14.55 -13.68 7.20
CA LYS A 7 13.12 -13.74 7.52
C LYS A 7 12.80 -13.47 8.98
N CYS A 8 13.67 -13.80 9.93
CA CYS A 8 13.37 -13.64 11.36
C CYS A 8 14.52 -13.01 12.17
N ASP A 9 15.57 -12.54 11.51
CA ASP A 9 16.71 -11.82 12.11
C ASP A 9 17.44 -12.60 13.22
N ALA A 10 17.32 -13.93 13.20
CA ALA A 10 18.09 -14.80 14.09
C ALA A 10 19.57 -14.79 13.68
N GLU A 11 20.45 -14.61 14.67
CA GLU A 11 21.90 -14.62 14.51
C GLU A 11 22.48 -16.02 14.78
N TYR A 12 23.33 -16.50 13.88
CA TYR A 12 24.02 -17.78 13.97
C TYR A 12 25.53 -17.59 13.82
N GLU A 13 26.29 -18.05 14.80
CA GLU A 13 27.74 -18.11 14.72
C GLU A 13 28.16 -19.49 14.21
N ILE A 14 28.79 -19.52 13.04
CA ILE A 14 29.14 -20.76 12.32
C ILE A 14 30.64 -20.68 11.99
N PRO A 15 31.42 -21.72 12.27
CA PRO A 15 32.83 -21.74 11.93
C PRO A 15 33.02 -21.81 10.41
N ASP A 16 34.11 -21.22 9.90
CA ASP A 16 34.31 -21.00 8.46
C ASP A 16 34.59 -22.30 7.67
N ASP A 17 34.94 -23.39 8.36
CA ASP A 17 35.14 -24.74 7.82
C ASP A 17 33.82 -25.42 7.41
N VAL A 18 32.70 -24.96 7.95
CA VAL A 18 31.38 -25.54 7.70
C VAL A 18 30.80 -25.05 6.36
N ILE A 19 31.24 -23.92 5.79
CA ILE A 19 30.75 -23.42 4.50
C ILE A 19 31.82 -23.68 3.43
N PRO A 20 31.56 -24.56 2.45
CA PRO A 20 32.54 -24.90 1.42
C PRO A 20 32.76 -23.74 0.44
N ALA A 21 33.84 -23.80 -0.35
CA ALA A 21 34.28 -22.70 -1.23
C ALA A 21 33.28 -22.38 -2.36
N GLU A 22 32.43 -23.33 -2.72
CA GLU A 22 31.30 -23.15 -3.64
C GLU A 22 30.09 -22.41 -3.03
N GLY A 23 30.08 -22.18 -1.71
CA GLY A 23 28.90 -21.71 -0.98
C GLY A 23 27.91 -22.83 -0.71
N ARG A 24 26.94 -22.60 0.17
CA ARG A 24 25.94 -23.62 0.54
C ARG A 24 24.63 -23.00 0.96
N ASP A 25 23.53 -23.69 0.67
CA ASP A 25 22.22 -23.41 1.24
C ASP A 25 22.18 -23.74 2.74
N VAL A 26 21.75 -22.78 3.55
CA VAL A 26 21.55 -22.97 4.99
C VAL A 26 20.06 -22.80 5.30
N LYS A 27 19.57 -23.59 6.26
CA LYS A 27 18.17 -23.53 6.71
C LYS A 27 18.10 -22.95 8.12
N CYS A 28 17.27 -21.94 8.32
CA CYS A 28 17.01 -21.35 9.62
C CYS A 28 16.35 -22.37 10.54
N SER A 29 16.85 -22.51 11.77
CA SER A 29 16.20 -23.35 12.78
C SER A 29 14.93 -22.71 13.37
N GLY A 30 14.79 -21.39 13.32
CA GLY A 30 13.66 -20.64 13.87
C GLY A 30 12.45 -20.55 12.93
N CYS A 31 12.66 -20.16 11.68
CA CYS A 31 11.58 -19.91 10.71
C CYS A 31 11.59 -20.83 9.48
N GLN A 32 12.52 -21.80 9.42
CA GLN A 32 12.70 -22.78 8.34
C GLN A 32 13.02 -22.20 6.96
N GLU A 33 13.30 -20.90 6.88
CA GLU A 33 13.72 -20.26 5.63
C GLU A 33 15.08 -20.82 5.19
N THR A 34 15.19 -21.13 3.90
CA THR A 34 16.43 -21.64 3.31
C THR A 34 16.99 -20.57 2.39
N TRP A 35 18.24 -20.18 2.60
CA TRP A 35 18.90 -19.19 1.75
C TRP A 35 20.34 -19.61 1.45
N PHE A 36 20.82 -19.14 0.31
CA PHE A 36 22.18 -19.40 -0.13
C PHE A 36 23.16 -18.47 0.58
N VAL A 37 24.25 -19.05 1.10
CA VAL A 37 25.36 -18.31 1.68
C VAL A 37 26.58 -18.50 0.78
N PRO A 38 27.09 -17.42 0.15
CA PRO A 38 28.31 -17.52 -0.64
C PRO A 38 29.49 -17.83 0.27
N ALA A 39 30.52 -18.47 -0.30
CA ALA A 39 31.77 -18.64 0.42
C ALA A 39 32.31 -17.28 0.85
N ASN A 40 32.95 -17.25 2.02
CA ASN A 40 33.67 -16.08 2.51
C ASN A 40 35.01 -15.95 1.74
N THR A 41 34.94 -15.89 0.42
CA THR A 41 36.07 -15.55 -0.44
C THR A 41 36.27 -14.05 -0.35
N ARG A 42 37.52 -13.61 -0.17
CA ARG A 42 37.87 -12.18 -0.29
C ARG A 42 37.24 -11.62 -1.55
N PRO A 43 36.59 -10.44 -1.49
CA PRO A 43 36.04 -9.79 -2.67
C PRO A 43 37.09 -9.81 -3.78
N PRO A 44 36.74 -10.20 -5.02
CA PRO A 44 37.67 -10.13 -6.12
C PRO A 44 38.21 -8.70 -6.17
N GLU A 45 39.54 -8.58 -6.23
CA GLU A 45 40.21 -7.30 -6.29
C GLU A 45 39.61 -6.50 -7.45
N ARG A 46 39.09 -5.31 -7.15
CA ARG A 46 38.38 -4.48 -8.12
C ARG A 46 39.33 -4.26 -9.30
N THR A 47 39.01 -4.87 -10.43
CA THR A 47 39.82 -4.72 -11.64
C THR A 47 39.71 -3.27 -12.09
N THR A 48 40.84 -2.58 -12.15
CA THR A 48 40.90 -1.20 -12.65
C THR A 48 40.47 -1.20 -14.12
N ILE A 49 39.60 -0.27 -14.50
CA ILE A 49 39.20 -0.08 -15.90
C ILE A 49 40.46 0.15 -16.75
N ASP A 50 40.59 -0.58 -17.86
CA ASP A 50 41.72 -0.46 -18.77
C ASP A 50 41.90 1.01 -19.22
N PRO A 51 43.13 1.56 -19.19
CA PRO A 51 43.39 2.96 -19.54
C PRO A 51 42.83 3.35 -20.91
N LYS A 52 42.82 2.42 -21.89
CA LYS A 52 42.25 2.66 -23.22
C LYS A 52 40.74 2.91 -23.15
N VAL A 53 40.00 2.16 -22.34
CA VAL A 53 38.55 2.34 -22.18
C VAL A 53 38.24 3.66 -21.48
N SER A 54 39.04 4.03 -20.46
CA SER A 54 38.87 5.31 -19.76
C SER A 54 39.06 6.51 -20.71
N SER A 55 40.02 6.42 -21.64
CA SER A 55 40.27 7.48 -22.63
C SER A 55 39.11 7.65 -23.62
N ILE A 56 38.47 6.56 -24.01
CA ILE A 56 37.29 6.59 -24.90
C ILE A 56 36.10 7.24 -24.17
N LEU A 57 35.87 6.90 -22.89
CA LEU A 57 34.79 7.48 -22.09
C LEU A 57 34.98 8.99 -21.90
N GLN A 58 36.21 9.44 -21.63
CA GLN A 58 36.52 10.86 -21.52
C GLN A 58 36.32 11.61 -22.85
N GLN A 59 36.69 10.99 -23.96
CA GLN A 59 36.50 11.56 -25.29
C GLN A 59 35.01 11.74 -25.64
N GLU A 60 34.15 10.78 -25.28
CA GLU A 60 32.70 10.92 -25.50
C GLU A 60 32.08 11.98 -24.60
N VAL A 61 32.48 12.06 -23.33
CA VAL A 61 32.04 13.14 -22.43
C VAL A 61 32.41 14.51 -23.01
N GLN A 62 33.63 14.67 -23.51
CA GLN A 62 34.08 15.93 -24.09
C GLN A 62 33.25 16.32 -25.32
N ARG A 63 32.96 15.35 -26.21
CA ARG A 63 32.13 15.56 -27.39
C ARG A 63 30.70 15.98 -27.01
N GLU A 64 30.11 15.33 -26.00
CA GLU A 64 28.76 15.68 -25.55
C GLU A 64 28.71 17.09 -24.94
N MET A 65 29.72 17.47 -24.14
CA MET A 65 29.81 18.80 -23.55
C MET A 65 29.96 19.90 -24.61
N GLU A 66 30.74 19.63 -25.66
CA GLU A 66 30.89 20.56 -26.79
C GLU A 66 29.60 20.70 -27.60
N ALA A 67 28.89 19.59 -27.84
CA ALA A 67 27.58 19.61 -28.49
C ALA A 67 26.57 20.43 -27.68
N ARG A 68 26.48 20.21 -26.36
CA ARG A 68 25.61 20.99 -25.45
C ARG A 68 25.96 22.47 -25.47
N LYS A 69 27.25 22.81 -25.46
CA LYS A 69 27.70 24.20 -25.52
C LYS A 69 27.35 24.86 -26.86
N ALA A 70 27.47 24.13 -27.97
CA ALA A 70 27.09 24.61 -29.30
C ALA A 70 25.57 24.83 -29.41
N GLU A 71 24.76 23.90 -28.92
CA GLU A 71 23.30 24.03 -28.83
C GLU A 71 22.91 25.28 -28.02
N MET A 72 23.51 25.46 -26.84
CA MET A 72 23.28 26.64 -26.01
C MET A 72 23.68 27.95 -26.70
N ARG A 73 24.82 27.96 -27.43
CA ARG A 73 25.26 29.17 -28.15
C ARG A 73 24.29 29.53 -29.27
N VAL A 74 23.83 28.55 -30.03
CA VAL A 74 22.83 28.75 -31.09
C VAL A 74 21.52 29.28 -30.52
N THR A 75 21.05 28.77 -29.36
CA THR A 75 19.84 29.32 -28.71
C THR A 75 20.01 30.77 -28.27
N HIS A 76 21.18 31.14 -27.71
CA HIS A 76 21.46 32.52 -27.29
C HIS A 76 21.62 33.49 -28.48
N GLU A 77 22.22 33.04 -29.59
CA GLU A 77 22.38 33.84 -30.82
C GLU A 77 21.02 34.04 -31.53
N THR A 78 20.14 33.02 -31.53
CA THR A 78 18.80 33.09 -32.14
C THR A 78 17.85 34.01 -31.38
N GLU A 79 17.95 34.09 -30.05
CA GLU A 79 17.12 34.97 -29.23
C GLU A 79 17.52 36.46 -29.36
N LEU A 80 18.79 36.76 -29.64
CA LEU A 80 19.26 38.12 -29.89
C LEU A 80 18.86 38.66 -31.28
N GLU A 81 18.75 37.81 -32.30
CA GLU A 81 18.30 38.21 -33.65
C GLU A 81 16.77 38.36 -33.78
N GLN A 82 15.97 37.85 -32.83
CA GLN A 82 14.50 37.88 -32.90
C GLN A 82 13.85 39.06 -32.15
N ALA A 83 14.60 40.12 -31.81
CA ALA A 83 14.01 41.37 -31.33
C ALA A 83 13.23 42.08 -32.46
N PRO A 84 11.88 42.21 -32.40
CA PRO A 84 11.14 42.84 -33.47
C PRO A 84 11.24 44.36 -33.36
N ALA A 85 11.97 44.96 -34.30
CA ALA A 85 11.90 46.40 -34.56
C ALA A 85 10.59 46.75 -35.29
N ALA A 86 9.76 47.55 -34.61
CA ALA A 86 8.73 48.45 -35.14
C ALA A 86 7.47 47.87 -35.84
N ARG A 87 6.35 47.87 -35.08
CA ARG A 87 5.08 48.41 -35.60
C ARG A 87 4.30 49.13 -34.49
N ARG A 88 4.77 50.33 -34.14
CA ARG A 88 3.93 51.39 -33.57
C ARG A 88 3.31 52.13 -34.75
N LEU A 89 2.03 51.86 -35.04
CA LEU A 89 1.06 52.86 -35.46
C LEU A 89 -0.35 52.24 -35.33
N ASP A 90 -1.29 53.06 -34.86
CA ASP A 90 -2.72 52.80 -34.72
C ASP A 90 -3.19 51.79 -33.67
N ARG A 91 -3.29 52.28 -32.43
CA ARG A 91 -4.38 51.87 -31.52
C ARG A 91 -5.23 53.10 -31.22
N PRO A 92 -6.50 53.16 -31.67
CA PRO A 92 -7.40 54.24 -31.31
C PRO A 92 -7.72 54.17 -29.80
N PRO A 93 -8.04 55.31 -29.16
CA PRO A 93 -8.28 55.37 -27.73
C PRO A 93 -9.52 54.54 -27.34
N PRO A 94 -9.51 53.86 -26.18
CA PRO A 94 -10.66 53.10 -25.70
C PRO A 94 -11.83 54.04 -25.36
N PRO A 95 -13.08 53.67 -25.68
CA PRO A 95 -14.25 54.44 -25.26
C PRO A 95 -14.44 54.30 -23.75
N ALA A 96 -14.81 55.42 -23.12
CA ALA A 96 -15.23 55.47 -21.73
C ALA A 96 -16.51 54.65 -21.54
N THR A 97 -16.50 53.72 -20.58
CA THR A 97 -17.72 53.10 -20.04
C THR A 97 -17.86 53.42 -18.54
N PRO A 98 -19.09 53.72 -18.08
CA PRO A 98 -19.42 54.23 -16.75
C PRO A 98 -19.34 53.17 -15.63
N PRO A 99 -19.47 53.58 -14.36
CA PRO A 99 -19.15 52.76 -13.19
C PRO A 99 -20.16 51.63 -12.99
N VAL A 100 -19.67 50.41 -12.70
CA VAL A 100 -20.50 49.31 -12.20
C VAL A 100 -20.20 49.12 -10.71
N GLU A 101 -21.29 49.20 -9.96
CA GLU A 101 -21.41 49.27 -8.51
C GLU A 101 -20.93 48.01 -7.76
N PRO A 102 -20.52 48.12 -6.48
CA PRO A 102 -19.97 47.01 -5.71
C PRO A 102 -21.04 45.98 -5.35
N ARG A 103 -20.69 44.70 -5.50
CA ARG A 103 -21.49 43.58 -4.99
C ARG A 103 -21.35 43.48 -3.46
N PRO A 104 -22.42 43.59 -2.66
CA PRO A 104 -22.37 43.27 -1.25
C PRO A 104 -22.62 41.77 -1.01
N GLN A 105 -21.97 41.27 0.03
CA GLN A 105 -22.13 39.95 0.62
C GLN A 105 -23.03 40.06 1.88
N PRO A 106 -23.30 38.98 2.62
CA PRO A 106 -24.61 38.37 2.86
C PRO A 106 -25.33 38.82 4.14
N THR A 107 -26.67 38.71 4.16
CA THR A 107 -27.48 38.85 5.39
C THR A 107 -28.57 37.78 5.49
N ALA A 108 -28.84 37.40 6.74
CA ALA A 108 -29.67 36.33 7.26
C ALA A 108 -31.16 36.30 6.85
N ALA A 109 -31.77 35.14 7.14
CA ALA A 109 -33.17 34.71 6.99
C ALA A 109 -34.20 35.63 7.71
N PRO A 110 -35.54 35.55 7.46
CA PRO A 110 -36.34 34.37 7.84
C PRO A 110 -37.63 34.04 7.01
N THR A 111 -38.12 32.82 7.22
CA THR A 111 -39.53 32.34 7.16
C THR A 111 -40.31 32.38 5.84
N SER A 112 -40.66 31.19 5.32
CA SER A 112 -42.03 30.94 4.85
C SER A 112 -42.39 29.45 4.95
N LYS A 113 -43.68 29.25 5.14
CA LYS A 113 -44.40 28.10 5.70
C LYS A 113 -44.85 27.15 4.58
N ASN A 114 -45.13 25.91 4.98
CA ASN A 114 -45.93 24.89 4.26
C ASN A 114 -45.20 24.04 3.21
N LEU A 115 -44.98 22.77 3.53
CA LEU A 115 -45.40 21.61 2.73
C LEU A 115 -45.51 20.39 3.69
N PRO A 116 -46.47 19.47 3.50
CA PRO A 116 -46.86 18.46 4.50
C PRO A 116 -45.89 17.27 4.58
N PRO A 117 -45.86 16.55 5.73
CA PRO A 117 -45.01 15.38 5.94
C PRO A 117 -45.50 14.18 5.13
N ILE A 118 -44.55 13.46 4.50
CA ILE A 118 -44.80 12.15 3.90
C ILE A 118 -44.89 11.13 5.05
N ASP A 119 -46.04 10.48 5.16
CA ASP A 119 -46.29 9.41 6.12
C ASP A 119 -45.42 8.18 5.80
N THR A 120 -44.60 7.79 6.76
CA THR A 120 -43.93 6.50 6.79
C THR A 120 -44.98 5.39 6.93
N VAL A 121 -45.08 4.53 5.92
CA VAL A 121 -45.93 3.33 5.96
C VAL A 121 -45.34 2.32 6.94
N LYS A 122 -45.93 2.22 8.14
CA LYS A 122 -45.81 1.03 9.01
C LYS A 122 -46.72 -0.06 8.45
N ILE A 123 -46.13 -1.09 7.87
CA ILE A 123 -46.85 -2.32 7.54
C ILE A 123 -46.88 -3.16 8.81
N SER A 124 -47.84 -2.88 9.70
CA SER A 124 -48.32 -3.88 10.65
C SER A 124 -49.32 -4.76 9.91
N SER A 125 -48.89 -5.98 9.58
CA SER A 125 -49.81 -7.05 9.20
C SER A 125 -50.69 -7.36 10.41
N LEU A 126 -51.93 -6.90 10.35
CA LEU A 126 -53.02 -7.35 11.19
C LEU A 126 -53.64 -8.56 10.50
N VAL A 127 -53.52 -9.73 11.10
CA VAL A 127 -54.58 -10.74 11.01
C VAL A 127 -55.06 -10.98 12.43
N SER A 128 -56.32 -10.64 12.64
CA SER A 128 -57.04 -10.69 13.91
C SER A 128 -57.27 -12.13 14.36
N ALA A 129 -57.31 -12.26 15.68
CA ALA A 129 -57.88 -13.38 16.40
C ALA A 129 -59.39 -13.52 16.12
N THR A 130 -59.85 -14.77 16.01
CA THR A 130 -61.24 -15.19 16.31
C THR A 130 -61.22 -16.58 16.93
N ASP A 131 -62.08 -16.76 17.92
CA ASP A 131 -62.24 -17.87 18.86
C ASP A 131 -62.81 -19.20 18.31
N ASP A 132 -62.58 -20.25 19.13
CA ASP A 132 -63.42 -21.43 19.46
C ASP A 132 -63.55 -22.70 18.56
N ALA A 133 -62.90 -23.77 19.06
CA ALA A 133 -63.39 -25.16 19.27
C ALA A 133 -63.49 -26.19 18.09
N PRO A 134 -63.63 -27.53 18.33
CA PRO A 134 -62.52 -28.50 18.26
C PRO A 134 -62.73 -29.72 17.32
N ALA A 135 -61.69 -30.57 17.29
CA ALA A 135 -61.65 -32.00 16.89
C ALA A 135 -61.53 -32.39 15.40
N LEU A 136 -60.44 -33.12 15.08
CA LEU A 136 -60.38 -34.42 14.37
C LEU A 136 -59.14 -34.60 13.46
N THR A 137 -58.15 -35.30 14.00
CA THR A 137 -57.32 -36.37 13.38
C THR A 137 -56.44 -36.12 12.13
N LYS A 138 -55.13 -36.41 12.35
CA LYS A 138 -54.07 -37.01 11.48
C LYS A 138 -52.91 -36.08 11.06
N PRO A 139 -51.70 -36.63 10.83
CA PRO A 139 -50.98 -37.68 11.56
C PRO A 139 -49.57 -37.22 12.00
N VAL A 140 -49.03 -37.90 13.02
CA VAL A 140 -47.65 -37.76 13.48
C VAL A 140 -46.69 -38.33 12.43
N MET A 141 -45.70 -37.54 12.02
CA MET A 141 -44.44 -38.01 11.44
C MET A 141 -43.31 -37.41 12.30
N PRO A 142 -42.46 -38.22 12.94
CA PRO A 142 -41.28 -37.72 13.63
C PRO A 142 -40.18 -37.52 12.59
N SER A 143 -40.12 -36.33 11.98
CA SER A 143 -38.93 -35.93 11.22
C SER A 143 -37.88 -35.45 12.21
N LYS A 144 -36.96 -36.35 12.52
CA LYS A 144 -35.76 -36.08 13.31
C LYS A 144 -34.84 -35.16 12.48
N ALA A 145 -35.05 -33.85 12.55
CA ALA A 145 -34.08 -32.88 12.06
C ALA A 145 -32.92 -32.83 13.08
N PRO A 146 -31.66 -33.08 12.67
CA PRO A 146 -30.54 -32.94 13.58
C PRO A 146 -30.32 -31.45 13.85
N GLU A 147 -30.23 -31.14 15.14
CA GLU A 147 -29.54 -29.98 15.68
C GLU A 147 -29.97 -28.61 15.14
N GLU A 148 -31.05 -28.08 15.72
CA GLU A 148 -31.31 -26.65 15.67
C GLU A 148 -30.25 -25.94 16.51
N VAL A 149 -29.10 -25.68 15.88
CA VAL A 149 -28.00 -24.91 16.47
C VAL A 149 -28.57 -23.55 16.85
N ALA A 150 -28.59 -23.23 18.15
CA ALA A 150 -29.11 -21.97 18.64
C ALA A 150 -28.53 -20.80 17.81
N PRO A 151 -29.36 -19.88 17.30
CA PRO A 151 -28.88 -18.82 16.43
C PRO A 151 -27.84 -17.99 17.18
N LEU A 152 -26.61 -17.96 16.66
CA LEU A 152 -25.53 -17.14 17.25
C LEU A 152 -26.00 -15.69 17.36
N ASP A 153 -25.74 -15.08 18.52
CA ASP A 153 -26.07 -13.69 18.82
C ASP A 153 -25.39 -12.75 17.80
N SER A 154 -26.03 -11.64 17.43
CA SER A 154 -25.56 -10.71 16.40
C SER A 154 -24.13 -10.21 16.68
N ARG A 155 -23.80 -10.02 17.96
CA ARG A 155 -22.46 -9.64 18.42
C ARG A 155 -21.43 -10.76 18.26
N GLN A 156 -21.84 -12.01 18.48
CA GLN A 156 -21.00 -13.20 18.28
C GLN A 156 -20.76 -13.47 16.78
N ARG A 157 -21.72 -13.15 15.91
CA ARG A 157 -21.53 -13.25 14.46
C ARG A 157 -20.47 -12.26 13.98
N GLY A 158 -20.44 -11.05 14.54
CA GLY A 158 -19.40 -10.06 14.25
C GLY A 158 -18.00 -10.52 14.67
N THR A 159 -17.86 -11.10 15.86
CA THR A 159 -16.55 -11.62 16.32
C THR A 159 -16.09 -12.82 15.49
N VAL A 160 -17.00 -13.76 15.18
CA VAL A 160 -16.68 -14.90 14.31
C VAL A 160 -16.29 -14.43 12.91
N ALA A 161 -17.02 -13.46 12.35
CA ALA A 161 -16.67 -12.87 11.05
C ALA A 161 -15.31 -12.18 11.09
N ALA A 162 -14.99 -11.44 12.16
CA ALA A 162 -13.68 -10.81 12.31
C ALA A 162 -12.53 -11.84 12.38
N PHE A 163 -12.70 -12.92 13.15
CA PHE A 163 -11.72 -14.00 13.20
C PHE A 163 -11.59 -14.73 11.86
N LEU A 164 -12.70 -14.94 11.13
CA LEU A 164 -12.65 -15.49 9.78
C LEU A 164 -11.92 -14.58 8.80
N ILE A 165 -12.17 -13.26 8.84
CA ILE A 165 -11.46 -12.28 8.00
C ILE A 165 -9.96 -12.29 8.34
N LEU A 166 -9.60 -12.29 9.63
CA LEU A 166 -8.22 -12.37 10.07
C LEU A 166 -7.54 -13.66 9.58
N ALA A 167 -8.23 -14.80 9.68
CA ALA A 167 -7.74 -16.07 9.18
C ALA A 167 -7.53 -16.06 7.66
N VAL A 168 -8.43 -15.45 6.90
CA VAL A 168 -8.30 -15.28 5.44
C VAL A 168 -7.11 -14.39 5.10
N LEU A 169 -6.95 -13.24 5.77
CA LEU A 169 -5.80 -12.35 5.56
C LEU A 169 -4.47 -13.06 5.88
N THR A 170 -4.45 -13.82 6.97
CA THR A 170 -3.28 -14.64 7.35
C THR A 170 -2.99 -15.71 6.30
N ALA A 171 -4.01 -16.37 5.74
CA ALA A 171 -3.84 -17.31 4.65
C ALA A 171 -3.30 -16.62 3.39
N ILE A 172 -3.80 -15.45 3.03
CA ILE A 172 -3.27 -14.67 1.89
C ILE A 172 -1.78 -14.34 2.09
N TYR A 173 -1.35 -14.00 3.31
CA TYR A 173 0.07 -13.78 3.62
C TYR A 173 0.91 -15.05 3.44
N ILE A 174 0.46 -16.19 3.99
CA ILE A 174 1.21 -17.47 3.91
C ILE A 174 1.27 -18.00 2.47
N PHE A 175 0.18 -17.87 1.72
CA PHE A 175 0.07 -18.35 0.34
C PHE A 175 0.41 -17.29 -0.71
N ALA A 176 0.92 -16.13 -0.31
CA ALA A 176 1.31 -15.04 -1.21
C ALA A 176 2.09 -15.52 -2.46
N PRO A 177 3.16 -16.34 -2.36
CA PRO A 177 3.91 -16.79 -3.53
C PRO A 177 3.08 -17.65 -4.50
N GLN A 178 2.18 -18.50 -3.99
CA GLN A 178 1.31 -19.32 -4.85
C GLN A 178 0.23 -18.48 -5.55
N ILE A 179 -0.23 -17.40 -4.93
CA ILE A 179 -1.26 -16.54 -5.50
C ILE A 179 -0.66 -15.67 -6.63
N THR A 180 0.58 -15.20 -6.47
CA THR A 180 1.26 -14.39 -7.51
C THR A 180 1.67 -15.21 -8.74
N GLU A 181 1.99 -16.49 -8.57
CA GLU A 181 2.24 -17.42 -9.69
C GLU A 181 0.97 -17.70 -10.50
N ASN A 182 -0.16 -17.91 -9.84
CA ASN A 182 -1.41 -18.28 -10.49
C ASN A 182 -2.21 -17.08 -11.03
N PHE A 183 -2.06 -15.90 -10.42
CA PHE A 183 -2.84 -14.70 -10.74
C PHE A 183 -1.96 -13.45 -10.87
N PRO A 184 -1.25 -13.29 -12.01
CA PRO A 184 -0.31 -12.19 -12.20
C PRO A 184 -0.94 -10.79 -12.12
N SER A 185 -2.24 -10.65 -12.36
CA SER A 185 -2.97 -9.37 -12.28
C SER A 185 -3.16 -8.83 -10.85
N GLN A 186 -3.04 -9.68 -9.82
CA GLN A 186 -3.23 -9.28 -8.42
C GLN A 186 -1.91 -9.11 -7.66
N THR A 187 -0.77 -9.36 -8.33
CA THR A 187 0.58 -9.33 -7.77
C THR A 187 0.86 -8.02 -7.03
N ASP A 188 0.55 -6.89 -7.65
CA ASP A 188 0.81 -5.57 -7.05
C ASP A 188 0.06 -5.37 -5.73
N ARG A 189 -1.21 -5.83 -5.65
CA ARG A 189 -2.04 -5.69 -4.45
C ARG A 189 -1.60 -6.62 -3.32
N ILE A 190 -1.23 -7.85 -3.66
CA ILE A 190 -0.76 -8.84 -2.69
C ILE A 190 0.59 -8.42 -2.14
N ASN A 191 1.51 -7.99 -2.99
CA ASN A 191 2.81 -7.49 -2.57
C ASN A 191 2.67 -6.25 -1.68
N ALA A 192 1.80 -5.31 -2.03
CA ALA A 192 1.52 -4.14 -1.18
C ALA A 192 1.01 -4.56 0.22
N TYR A 193 0.12 -5.55 0.29
CA TYR A 193 -0.35 -6.10 1.56
C TYR A 193 0.77 -6.77 2.36
N VAL A 194 1.57 -7.64 1.73
CA VAL A 194 2.69 -8.34 2.37
C VAL A 194 3.71 -7.35 2.92
N PHE A 195 4.11 -6.35 2.13
CA PHE A 195 5.04 -5.32 2.57
C PHE A 195 4.51 -4.50 3.75
N TRP A 196 3.22 -4.17 3.77
CA TRP A 196 2.62 -3.46 4.89
C TRP A 196 2.63 -4.30 6.18
N VAL A 197 2.35 -5.60 6.09
CA VAL A 197 2.45 -6.53 7.23
C VAL A 197 3.89 -6.66 7.72
N ASP A 198 4.85 -6.77 6.81
CA ASP A 198 6.26 -6.89 7.15
C ASP A 198 6.81 -5.61 7.80
N ASP A 199 6.40 -4.43 7.33
CA ASP A 199 6.76 -3.14 7.93
C ASP A 199 6.19 -3.02 9.35
N MET A 200 4.92 -3.40 9.56
CA MET A 200 4.34 -3.48 10.90
C MET A 200 5.11 -4.44 11.82
N ARG A 201 5.54 -5.59 11.29
CA ARG A 201 6.31 -6.58 12.04
C ARG A 201 7.66 -6.02 12.45
N GLN A 202 8.40 -5.42 11.51
CA GLN A 202 9.70 -4.80 11.75
C GLN A 202 9.59 -3.66 12.76
N TRP A 203 8.57 -2.81 12.62
CA TRP A 203 8.29 -1.74 13.58
C TRP A 203 8.08 -2.28 15.00
N LEU A 204 7.29 -3.36 15.15
CA LEU A 204 7.03 -3.98 16.44
C LEU A 204 8.28 -4.62 17.04
N GLN A 205 9.12 -5.26 16.21
CA GLN A 205 10.41 -5.84 16.63
C GLN A 205 11.38 -4.75 17.12
N HIS A 206 11.54 -3.66 16.35
CA HIS A 206 12.38 -2.52 16.74
C HIS A 206 11.86 -1.84 18.00
N GLY A 207 10.54 -1.66 18.12
CA GLY A 207 9.92 -1.09 19.32
C GLY A 207 10.18 -1.93 20.56
N LEU A 208 10.07 -3.27 20.45
CA LEU A 208 10.33 -4.17 21.57
C LEU A 208 11.81 -4.13 22.00
N GLN A 209 12.74 -4.11 21.05
CA GLN A 209 14.18 -3.98 21.32
C GLN A 209 14.50 -2.65 21.99
N ALA A 210 13.96 -1.54 21.50
CA ALA A 210 14.15 -0.23 22.11
C ALA A 210 13.62 -0.16 23.55
N ILE A 211 12.49 -0.82 23.84
CA ILE A 211 11.95 -0.91 25.22
C ILE A 211 12.88 -1.74 26.11
N LEU A 212 13.39 -2.87 25.62
CA LEU A 212 14.33 -3.71 26.36
C LEU A 212 15.64 -2.97 26.66
N ASP A 213 16.19 -2.26 25.68
CA ASP A 213 17.40 -1.44 25.83
C ASP A 213 17.18 -0.28 26.81
N TYR A 214 16.03 0.41 26.72
CA TYR A 214 15.67 1.47 27.66
C TYR A 214 15.61 0.93 29.10
N ARG A 215 15.00 -0.24 29.30
CA ARG A 215 14.93 -0.88 30.62
C ARG A 215 16.31 -1.28 31.16
N MET A 216 17.22 -1.74 30.31
CA MET A 216 18.60 -2.07 30.71
C MET A 216 19.40 -0.80 31.06
N SER A 217 19.21 0.29 30.30
CA SER A 217 19.90 1.57 30.55
C SER A 217 19.50 2.26 31.86
N PHE A 218 18.28 2.05 32.33
CA PHE A 218 17.76 2.64 33.57
C PHE A 218 18.09 1.83 34.83
N SER A 219 18.62 0.61 34.67
CA SER A 219 18.96 -0.30 35.77
C SER A 219 20.45 -0.26 36.17
N LEU A 220 21.25 0.61 35.55
CA LEU A 220 22.65 0.93 35.87
C LEU A 220 22.73 2.30 36.56
#